data_AF-A0A1J7HWG5-F1
#
_entry.id   AF-A0A1J7HWG5-F1
#
_cell.length_a   1.000
_cell.length_b   1.000
_cell.length_c   1.000
_cell.angle_alpha   90.00
_cell.angle_beta   90.00
_cell.angle_gamma   90.00
#
_symmetry.space_group_name_H-M   'P 1'
#
loop_
_entity.id
_entity.type
_entity.pdbx_description
1 polymer ?
#
loop_
_entity_poly.entity_id
_entity_poly.type
_entity_poly.pdbx_seq_one_letter_code
_entity_poly.pdbx_strand_id
1 'polypeptide(L)'
;MAETSSNLDDPTLNPCPTFPDCGFRQPNSGVVLSCLDCFLRNGSLYCFDYGVSPSVFLTRIRGGTCTTALSDPPETVIHRAMYLLQNGFGNYDVFQNNCEDFALYCRTGLLIVDTKQGVGRSGQASSVIGAPLAAMLSSPLKLLMPSPVGVATVTAGMYCMSRYATDIGVRSDVIKVGVEDLAVNLGWACPDEEVAEDDETSYNQTTR
;
A
#
# COMPACT_ATOMS: atom_id res chain seq x y z
N MET A 1 22.16 -9.63 2.52
CA MET A 1 22.93 -8.65 3.29
C MET A 1 21.93 -7.84 4.08
N ALA A 2 21.90 -8.05 5.39
CA ALA A 2 20.97 -7.39 6.28
C ALA A 2 21.42 -5.94 6.49
N GLU A 3 20.66 -4.98 5.99
CA GLU A 3 20.78 -3.60 6.44
C GLU A 3 19.85 -3.41 7.63
N THR A 4 20.42 -3.63 8.82
CA THR A 4 19.90 -3.12 10.07
C THR A 4 19.91 -1.59 9.98
N SER A 5 18.76 -1.00 9.62
CA SER A 5 18.59 0.45 9.70
C SER A 5 18.58 0.85 11.17
N SER A 6 19.76 1.22 11.66
CA SER A 6 19.98 1.86 12.95
C SER A 6 18.95 2.95 13.21
N ASN A 7 18.34 2.91 14.40
CA ASN A 7 17.72 4.05 15.05
C ASN A 7 18.74 5.20 15.07
N LEU A 8 18.67 6.06 14.05
CA LEU A 8 19.19 7.40 14.14
C LEU A 8 18.03 8.25 14.61
N ASP A 9 18.04 8.55 15.91
CA ASP A 9 17.39 9.76 16.42
C ASP A 9 17.86 10.93 15.55
N ASP A 10 17.03 11.36 14.62
CA ASP A 10 17.27 12.54 13.79
C ASP A 10 17.33 13.76 14.74
N PRO A 11 18.50 14.39 14.93
CA PRO A 11 18.70 15.41 15.96
C PRO A 11 18.12 16.78 15.57
N THR A 12 17.16 16.83 14.64
CA THR A 12 16.66 18.09 14.05
C THR A 12 15.16 18.37 14.22
N LEU A 13 14.39 17.51 14.89
CA LEU A 13 13.01 17.85 15.24
C LEU A 13 12.99 18.72 16.49
N ASN A 14 13.05 20.03 16.28
CA ASN A 14 12.60 20.98 17.30
C ASN A 14 11.19 20.54 17.76
N PRO A 15 10.98 20.32 19.06
CA PRO A 15 9.68 19.91 19.56
C PRO A 15 8.62 20.92 19.13
N CYS A 16 7.45 20.42 18.71
CA CYS A 16 6.38 21.29 18.26
C CYS A 16 5.96 22.21 19.42
N PRO A 17 6.05 23.55 19.26
CA PRO A 17 5.77 24.47 20.36
C PRO A 17 4.28 24.57 20.70
N THR A 18 3.40 24.19 19.77
CA THR A 18 1.95 24.39 19.87
C THR A 18 1.21 23.11 20.29
N PHE A 19 1.68 21.93 19.86
CA PHE A 19 0.98 20.66 20.05
C PHE A 19 1.89 19.65 20.76
N PRO A 20 1.65 19.37 22.06
CA PRO A 20 2.52 18.51 22.87
C PRO A 20 2.69 17.09 22.32
N ASP A 21 1.63 16.53 21.71
CA ASP A 21 1.64 15.16 21.19
C ASP A 21 2.14 15.08 19.73
N CYS A 22 2.55 16.19 19.12
CA CYS A 22 3.08 16.18 17.76
C CYS A 22 4.45 15.48 17.72
N GLY A 23 4.55 14.47 16.86
CA GLY A 23 5.71 13.57 16.78
C GLY A 23 5.54 12.29 17.59
N PHE A 24 4.42 12.12 18.30
CA PHE A 24 4.14 10.91 19.06
C PHE A 24 4.08 9.68 18.14
N ARG A 25 4.77 8.61 18.56
CA ARG A 25 4.76 7.31 17.91
C ARG A 25 4.97 6.22 18.96
N GLN A 26 4.30 5.09 18.80
CA GLN A 26 4.66 3.90 19.56
C GLN A 26 5.87 3.21 18.90
N PRO A 27 6.76 2.57 19.68
CA PRO A 27 7.81 1.72 19.12
C PRO A 27 7.19 0.67 18.19
N ASN A 28 7.79 0.47 17.02
CA ASN A 28 7.38 -0.52 16.02
C ASN A 28 5.96 -0.36 15.44
N SER A 29 5.25 0.75 15.72
CA SER A 29 3.89 0.95 15.18
C SER A 29 3.89 1.32 13.70
N GLY A 30 4.94 2.00 13.23
CA GLY A 30 5.01 2.53 11.86
C GLY A 30 4.12 3.75 11.61
N VAL A 31 3.32 4.16 12.59
CA VAL A 31 2.37 5.28 12.51
C VAL A 31 2.82 6.41 13.45
N VAL A 32 2.75 7.65 12.97
CA VAL A 32 3.15 8.85 13.72
C VAL A 32 2.01 9.86 13.75
N LEU A 33 1.71 10.40 14.93
CA LEU A 33 0.81 11.54 15.10
C LEU A 33 1.60 12.84 14.89
N SER A 34 1.09 13.75 14.06
CA SER A 34 1.70 15.06 13.86
C SER A 34 0.63 16.13 13.67
N CYS A 35 0.95 17.37 14.04
CA CYS A 35 0.16 18.51 13.61
C CYS A 35 0.40 18.78 12.12
N LEU A 36 -0.56 19.45 11.49
CA LEU A 36 -0.51 19.67 10.06
C LEU A 36 0.67 20.58 9.64
N ASP A 37 1.01 21.58 10.44
CA ASP A 37 2.11 22.49 10.14
C ASP A 37 3.47 21.76 10.12
N CYS A 38 3.72 20.90 11.12
CA CYS A 38 4.94 20.10 11.17
C CYS A 38 4.99 19.04 10.07
N PHE A 39 3.84 18.44 9.70
CA PHE A 39 3.75 17.51 8.58
C PHE A 39 4.06 18.19 7.24
N LEU A 40 3.45 19.34 6.99
CA LEU A 40 3.61 20.05 5.74
C LEU A 40 5.00 20.66 5.60
N ARG A 41 5.56 21.20 6.69
CA ARG A 41 6.71 22.10 6.66
C ARG A 41 6.42 23.27 5.70
N ASN A 42 6.82 23.15 4.43
CA ASN A 42 6.58 24.13 3.37
C ASN A 42 5.85 23.53 2.14
N GLY A 43 5.31 22.31 2.29
CA GLY A 43 4.56 21.62 1.26
C GLY A 43 3.10 22.05 1.17
N SER A 44 2.40 21.50 0.18
CA SER A 44 0.97 21.69 -0.04
C SER A 44 0.21 20.37 0.09
N LEU A 45 -1.02 20.43 0.60
CA LEU A 45 -1.92 19.29 0.61
C LEU A 45 -2.72 19.18 -0.69
N TYR A 46 -3.03 17.95 -1.06
CA TYR A 46 -4.09 17.62 -2.00
C TYR A 46 -5.13 16.77 -1.29
N CYS A 47 -6.41 17.14 -1.41
CA CYS A 47 -7.51 16.34 -0.86
C CYS A 47 -7.84 15.19 -1.81
N PHE A 48 -7.65 13.96 -1.33
CA PHE A 48 -8.03 12.76 -2.06
C PHE A 48 -9.55 12.59 -2.06
N ASP A 49 -10.15 12.40 -3.23
CA ASP A 49 -11.60 12.29 -3.39
C ASP A 49 -12.09 10.84 -3.20
N TYR A 50 -13.05 10.63 -2.31
CA TYR A 50 -13.68 9.32 -2.08
C TYR A 50 -15.09 9.28 -2.68
N GLY A 51 -15.53 8.10 -3.10
CA GLY A 51 -16.90 7.92 -3.62
C GLY A 51 -17.15 8.61 -4.95
N VAL A 52 -16.11 8.86 -5.74
CA VAL A 52 -16.29 9.51 -7.04
C VAL A 52 -17.00 8.55 -8.00
N SER A 53 -17.80 9.10 -8.92
CA SER A 53 -18.40 8.30 -9.98
C SER A 53 -17.32 7.71 -10.93
N PRO A 54 -17.59 6.58 -11.60
CA PRO A 54 -16.65 6.00 -12.57
C PRO A 54 -16.21 6.98 -13.66
N SER A 55 -17.10 7.85 -14.13
CA SER A 55 -16.75 8.86 -15.13
C SER A 55 -15.75 9.88 -14.59
N VAL A 56 -15.95 10.38 -13.36
CA VAL A 56 -14.98 11.27 -12.70
C VAL A 56 -13.64 10.56 -12.50
N PHE A 57 -13.66 9.30 -12.05
CA PHE A 57 -12.44 8.52 -11.86
C PHE A 57 -11.62 8.37 -13.16
N LEU A 58 -12.29 8.03 -14.26
CA LEU A 58 -11.66 7.86 -15.57
C LEU A 58 -11.10 9.17 -16.15
N THR A 59 -11.63 10.33 -15.74
CA THR A 59 -11.11 11.64 -16.15
C THR A 59 -9.84 12.06 -15.38
N ARG A 60 -9.60 11.50 -14.19
CA ARG A 60 -8.40 11.79 -13.39
C ARG A 60 -7.23 10.95 -13.90
N ILE A 61 -6.46 11.49 -14.83
CA ILE A 61 -5.36 10.73 -15.48
C ILE A 61 -4.28 10.32 -14.46
N ARG A 62 -4.05 11.13 -13.42
CA ARG A 62 -3.06 10.86 -12.38
C ARG A 62 -3.63 9.93 -11.29
N GLY A 63 -2.96 8.81 -11.06
CA GLY A 63 -3.23 7.92 -9.91
C GLY A 63 -3.04 8.63 -8.57
N GLY A 64 -3.61 8.07 -7.50
CA GLY A 64 -3.47 8.62 -6.15
C GLY A 64 -4.22 9.94 -5.91
N THR A 65 -5.29 10.21 -6.67
CA THR A 65 -6.09 11.45 -6.52
C THR A 65 -7.54 11.20 -6.12
N CYS A 66 -8.09 10.02 -6.43
CA CYS A 66 -9.45 9.64 -6.07
C CYS A 66 -9.65 8.12 -6.09
N THR A 67 -10.74 7.67 -5.47
CA THR A 67 -11.26 6.29 -5.54
C THR A 67 -12.78 6.27 -5.68
N THR A 68 -13.35 5.22 -6.27
CA THR A 68 -14.80 5.04 -6.28
C THR A 68 -15.32 4.45 -4.96
N ALA A 69 -14.43 3.96 -4.07
CA ALA A 69 -14.81 3.50 -2.74
C ALA A 69 -15.35 4.65 -1.87
N LEU A 70 -16.45 4.39 -1.16
CA LEU A 70 -17.02 5.33 -0.22
C LEU A 70 -16.15 5.44 1.04
N SER A 71 -16.03 6.65 1.58
CA SER A 71 -15.44 6.86 2.90
C SER A 71 -16.45 6.50 3.99
N ASP A 72 -15.94 5.92 5.07
CA ASP A 72 -16.66 5.80 6.33
C ASP A 72 -16.81 7.17 7.02
N PRO A 73 -17.73 7.28 8.00
CA PRO A 73 -17.90 8.48 8.81
C PRO A 73 -16.60 8.92 9.51
N PRO A 74 -16.38 10.23 9.71
CA PRO A 74 -15.15 10.75 10.33
C PRO A 74 -14.79 10.10 11.66
N GLU A 75 -15.78 9.76 12.48
CA GLU A 75 -15.58 9.15 13.79
C GLU A 75 -14.93 7.77 13.65
N THR A 76 -15.40 6.95 12.71
CA THR A 76 -14.81 5.64 12.39
C THR A 76 -13.39 5.80 11.84
N VAL A 77 -13.19 6.79 10.96
CA VAL A 77 -11.87 7.07 10.38
C VAL A 77 -10.85 7.43 11.45
N ILE A 78 -11.21 8.36 12.34
CA ILE A 78 -10.36 8.81 13.45
C ILE A 78 -10.10 7.64 14.40
N HIS A 79 -11.13 6.85 14.74
CA HIS A 79 -10.98 5.68 15.60
C HIS A 79 -9.92 4.71 15.05
N ARG A 80 -9.99 4.36 13.76
CA ARG A 80 -8.99 3.47 13.14
C ARG A 80 -7.58 4.03 13.19
N ALA A 81 -7.41 5.29 12.82
CA ALA A 81 -6.09 5.93 12.81
C ALA A 81 -5.47 5.96 14.21
N MET A 82 -6.25 6.32 15.22
CA MET A 82 -5.78 6.37 16.61
C MET A 82 -5.52 4.98 17.20
N TYR A 83 -6.32 3.99 16.83
CA TYR A 83 -6.11 2.61 17.24
C TYR A 83 -4.80 2.06 16.65
N LEU A 84 -4.54 2.29 15.36
CA LEU A 84 -3.32 1.85 14.68
C LEU A 84 -2.09 2.66 15.10
N LEU A 85 -2.25 3.92 15.53
CA LEU A 85 -1.17 4.67 16.18
C LEU A 85 -0.64 3.93 17.41
N GLN A 86 -1.54 3.31 18.18
CA GLN A 86 -1.20 2.60 19.41
C GLN A 86 -0.76 1.14 19.19
N ASN A 87 -1.36 0.45 18.23
CA ASN A 87 -1.18 -0.99 18.03
C ASN A 87 -0.31 -1.35 16.82
N GLY A 88 -0.02 -0.36 15.97
CA GLY A 88 0.75 -0.51 14.74
C GLY A 88 -0.07 -0.94 13.53
N PHE A 89 0.52 -0.74 12.35
CA PHE A 89 -0.07 -1.14 11.06
C PHE A 89 0.90 -2.02 10.25
N GLY A 90 1.52 -2.99 10.93
CA GLY A 90 2.48 -3.91 10.31
C GLY A 90 3.77 -3.23 9.82
N ASN A 91 4.59 -4.00 9.10
CA ASN A 91 5.87 -3.50 8.58
C ASN A 91 5.64 -2.67 7.33
N TYR A 92 6.19 -1.46 7.31
CA TYR A 92 6.12 -0.58 6.16
C TYR A 92 6.94 -1.13 4.99
N ASP A 93 6.31 -1.31 3.83
CA ASP A 93 6.97 -1.59 2.56
C ASP A 93 6.47 -0.59 1.50
N VAL A 94 7.34 -0.13 0.60
CA VAL A 94 6.99 0.96 -0.34
C VAL A 94 6.01 0.50 -1.41
N PHE A 95 6.02 -0.79 -1.76
CA PHE A 95 5.16 -1.40 -2.78
C PHE A 95 3.89 -2.01 -2.18
N GLN A 96 3.90 -2.32 -0.89
CA GLN A 96 2.81 -2.90 -0.13
C GLN A 96 2.80 -2.39 1.30
N ASN A 97 1.63 -2.12 1.88
CA ASN A 97 1.53 -1.66 3.27
C ASN A 97 2.25 -0.31 3.50
N ASN A 98 2.06 0.62 2.56
CA ASN A 98 2.61 1.97 2.63
C ASN A 98 1.59 3.00 3.16
N CYS A 99 1.93 4.29 3.05
CA CYS A 99 1.07 5.39 3.47
C CYS A 99 -0.29 5.42 2.74
N GLU A 100 -0.34 5.01 1.48
CA GLU A 100 -1.58 4.95 0.69
C GLU A 100 -2.49 3.85 1.24
N ASP A 101 -1.93 2.65 1.49
CA ASP A 101 -2.67 1.53 2.08
C ASP A 101 -3.21 1.89 3.47
N PHE A 102 -2.39 2.51 4.31
CA PHE A 102 -2.80 3.00 5.63
C PHE A 102 -3.95 4.00 5.53
N ALA A 103 -3.82 5.03 4.69
CA ALA A 103 -4.83 6.07 4.54
C ALA A 103 -6.14 5.50 3.96
N LEU A 104 -6.03 4.60 2.99
CA LEU A 104 -7.17 3.98 2.32
C LEU A 104 -7.91 3.04 3.28
N TYR A 105 -7.20 2.22 4.06
CA TYR A 105 -7.79 1.43 5.12
C TYR A 105 -8.45 2.30 6.19
N CYS A 106 -7.76 3.33 6.67
CA CYS A 106 -8.30 4.27 7.65
C CYS A 106 -9.54 5.00 7.14
N ARG A 107 -9.73 5.16 5.82
CA ARG A 107 -10.90 5.85 5.25
C ARG A 107 -12.03 4.91 4.85
N THR A 108 -11.74 3.69 4.41
CA THR A 108 -12.73 2.78 3.79
C THR A 108 -12.94 1.48 4.57
N GLY A 109 -11.94 1.08 5.36
CA GLY A 109 -11.89 -0.21 6.06
C GLY A 109 -11.60 -1.39 5.17
N LEU A 110 -11.30 -1.12 3.90
CA LEU A 110 -11.05 -2.15 2.91
C LEU A 110 -9.57 -2.55 2.94
N LEU A 111 -9.34 -3.86 2.93
CA LEU A 111 -8.03 -4.48 2.74
C LEU A 111 -8.10 -5.42 1.56
N ILE A 112 -7.02 -5.46 0.78
CA ILE A 112 -6.85 -6.41 -0.31
C ILE A 112 -6.50 -7.77 0.31
N VAL A 113 -7.24 -8.82 -0.03
CA VAL A 113 -7.05 -10.18 0.53
C VAL A 113 -5.91 -10.91 -0.15
N ASP A 114 -5.61 -10.60 -1.41
CA ASP A 114 -4.65 -11.37 -2.17
C ASP A 114 -3.20 -10.96 -1.86
N THR A 115 -2.45 -11.89 -1.28
CA THR A 115 -0.98 -11.87 -1.11
C THR A 115 -0.30 -12.76 -2.16
N LYS A 116 -1.05 -13.47 -3.03
CA LYS A 116 -0.48 -14.47 -3.95
C LYS A 116 -0.25 -13.98 -5.39
N GLN A 117 -0.89 -12.90 -5.82
CA GLN A 117 -0.56 -12.25 -7.09
C GLN A 117 0.35 -11.05 -6.82
N GLY A 118 1.61 -11.12 -7.24
CA GLY A 118 2.65 -10.09 -7.08
C GLY A 118 2.41 -8.77 -7.81
N VAL A 119 1.18 -8.26 -7.81
CA VAL A 119 0.79 -6.93 -8.29
C VAL A 119 0.72 -6.02 -7.06
N GLY A 120 1.57 -4.98 -7.02
CA GLY A 120 1.64 -4.05 -5.89
C GLY A 120 0.28 -3.46 -5.52
N ARG A 121 0.02 -3.30 -4.22
CA ARG A 121 -1.27 -2.88 -3.66
C ARG A 121 -1.57 -1.40 -3.88
N SER A 122 -0.52 -0.60 -4.05
CA SER A 122 -0.63 0.85 -4.18
C SER A 122 -1.12 1.26 -5.57
N GLY A 123 -2.03 2.22 -5.66
CA GLY A 123 -2.53 2.77 -6.92
C GLY A 123 -1.45 3.46 -7.76
N GLN A 124 -0.28 3.75 -7.17
CA GLN A 124 0.92 4.21 -7.86
C GLN A 124 1.85 3.06 -8.34
N ALA A 125 1.79 1.89 -7.71
CA ALA A 125 2.67 0.74 -7.99
C ALA A 125 2.08 -0.24 -9.00
N SER A 126 0.75 -0.23 -9.22
CA SER A 126 0.08 -1.07 -10.22
C SER A 126 0.37 -0.66 -11.67
N SER A 127 1.25 0.33 -11.90
CA SER A 127 1.66 0.78 -13.23
C SER A 127 2.67 -0.13 -13.93
N VAL A 128 2.50 -1.46 -13.89
CA VAL A 128 3.28 -2.37 -14.74
C VAL A 128 2.75 -2.27 -16.18
N ILE A 129 3.13 -1.16 -16.81
CA ILE A 129 2.94 -0.85 -18.23
C ILE A 129 3.87 -1.74 -19.11
N GLY A 130 4.69 -2.60 -18.49
CA GLY A 130 5.71 -3.39 -19.19
C GLY A 130 5.15 -4.54 -20.04
N ALA A 131 4.17 -5.29 -19.54
CA ALA A 131 3.66 -6.47 -20.25
C ALA A 131 2.73 -6.15 -21.45
N PRO A 132 1.84 -5.13 -21.40
CA PRO A 132 0.93 -4.87 -22.52
C PRO A 132 1.61 -4.27 -23.76
N LEU A 133 2.63 -3.40 -23.59
CA LEU A 133 3.29 -2.75 -24.74
C LEU A 133 4.09 -3.74 -25.60
N ALA A 134 4.77 -4.71 -24.99
CA ALA A 134 5.51 -5.73 -25.72
C ALA A 134 4.59 -6.66 -26.53
N ALA A 135 3.43 -7.04 -25.97
CA ALA A 135 2.41 -7.84 -26.66
C ALA A 135 1.70 -7.06 -27.79
N MET A 136 1.53 -5.74 -27.65
CA MET A 136 1.03 -4.89 -28.73
C MET A 136 1.99 -4.81 -29.91
N LEU A 137 3.30 -4.93 -29.68
CA LEU A 137 4.30 -4.88 -30.76
C LEU A 137 4.37 -6.18 -31.58
N SER A 138 3.95 -7.31 -31.00
CA SER A 138 3.96 -8.65 -31.60
C SER A 138 2.60 -9.13 -32.14
N SER A 139 1.52 -8.39 -31.88
CA SER A 139 0.15 -8.75 -32.27
C SER A 139 -0.27 -8.16 -33.64
N PRO A 140 -1.18 -8.82 -34.40
CA PRO A 140 -1.80 -8.27 -35.61
C PRO A 140 -2.54 -6.94 -35.40
N LEU A 141 -2.78 -6.54 -34.15
CA LEU A 141 -3.43 -5.28 -33.77
C LEU A 141 -2.70 -4.04 -34.34
N LYS A 142 -1.40 -4.14 -34.69
CA LYS A 142 -0.69 -3.08 -35.45
C LYS A 142 -1.41 -2.67 -36.73
N LEU A 143 -2.09 -3.60 -37.40
CA LEU A 143 -2.85 -3.33 -38.63
C LEU A 143 -4.10 -2.47 -38.37
N LEU A 144 -4.62 -2.47 -37.14
CA LEU A 144 -5.79 -1.68 -36.72
C LEU A 144 -5.40 -0.35 -36.06
N MET A 145 -4.11 -0.11 -35.80
CA MET A 145 -3.58 1.12 -35.19
C MET A 145 -2.50 1.75 -36.10
N PRO A 146 -2.83 2.17 -37.33
CA PRO A 146 -1.84 2.58 -38.33
C PRO A 146 -1.19 3.94 -38.05
N SER A 147 -1.72 4.73 -37.11
CA SER A 147 -1.21 6.07 -36.79
C SER A 147 -0.70 6.17 -35.35
N PRO A 148 0.32 7.02 -35.07
CA PRO A 148 0.80 7.29 -33.71
C PRO A 148 -0.31 7.74 -32.76
N VAL A 149 -1.31 8.48 -33.27
CA VAL A 149 -2.49 8.92 -32.51
C VAL A 149 -3.37 7.74 -32.11
N GLY A 150 -3.56 6.75 -33.00
CA GLY A 150 -4.32 5.54 -32.69
C GLY A 150 -3.66 4.71 -31.59
N VAL A 151 -2.34 4.53 -31.65
CA VAL A 151 -1.58 3.84 -30.61
C VAL A 151 -1.72 4.56 -29.26
N ALA A 152 -1.48 5.87 -29.22
CA ALA A 152 -1.61 6.66 -28.00
C ALA A 152 -3.01 6.58 -27.38
N THR A 153 -4.06 6.61 -28.22
CA THR A 153 -5.45 6.51 -27.76
C THR A 153 -5.76 5.16 -27.13
N VAL A 154 -5.32 4.06 -27.74
CA VAL A 154 -5.55 2.71 -27.19
C VAL A 154 -4.74 2.51 -25.91
N THR A 155 -3.48 2.95 -25.86
CA THR A 155 -2.66 2.87 -24.64
C THR A 155 -3.28 3.66 -23.50
N ALA A 156 -3.76 4.89 -23.75
CA ALA A 156 -4.44 5.69 -22.73
C ALA A 156 -5.74 5.02 -22.25
N GLY A 157 -6.55 4.48 -23.18
CA GLY A 157 -7.77 3.74 -22.84
C GLY A 157 -7.49 2.50 -21.99
N MET A 158 -6.48 1.70 -22.36
CA MET A 158 -6.05 0.55 -21.58
C MET A 158 -5.56 0.93 -20.19
N TYR A 159 -4.77 2.01 -20.08
CA TYR A 159 -4.32 2.52 -18.78
C TYR A 159 -5.49 2.93 -17.89
N CYS A 160 -6.42 3.74 -18.39
CA CYS A 160 -7.57 4.20 -17.62
C CYS A 160 -8.47 3.03 -17.18
N MET A 161 -8.70 2.05 -18.07
CA MET A 161 -9.49 0.86 -17.74
C MET A 161 -8.77 -0.02 -16.71
N SER A 162 -7.46 -0.24 -16.88
CA SER A 162 -6.65 -1.00 -15.93
C SER A 162 -6.68 -0.35 -14.55
N ARG A 163 -6.48 0.98 -14.47
CA ARG A 163 -6.58 1.73 -13.21
C ARG A 163 -7.95 1.58 -12.56
N TYR A 164 -9.02 1.66 -13.36
CA TYR A 164 -10.39 1.52 -12.87
C TYR A 164 -10.65 0.12 -12.32
N ALA A 165 -10.23 -0.93 -13.03
CA ALA A 165 -10.38 -2.31 -12.57
C ALA A 165 -9.60 -2.60 -11.28
N THR A 166 -8.48 -1.91 -11.05
CA THR A 166 -7.68 -2.04 -9.82
C THR A 166 -8.12 -1.13 -8.69
N ASP A 167 -9.10 -0.23 -8.91
CA ASP A 167 -9.60 0.65 -7.86
C ASP A 167 -10.21 -0.17 -6.72
N ILE A 168 -9.95 0.24 -5.48
CA ILE A 168 -10.41 -0.51 -4.30
C ILE A 168 -11.94 -0.56 -4.20
N GLY A 169 -12.65 0.39 -4.80
CA GLY A 169 -14.11 0.40 -4.86
C GLY A 169 -14.70 -0.47 -5.97
N VAL A 170 -13.87 -1.05 -6.86
CA VAL A 170 -14.30 -1.83 -8.03
C VAL A 170 -13.86 -3.29 -7.93
N ARG A 171 -12.65 -3.53 -7.42
CA ARG A 171 -12.07 -4.87 -7.32
C ARG A 171 -12.89 -5.78 -6.38
N SER A 172 -12.86 -7.08 -6.64
CA SER A 172 -13.64 -8.09 -5.90
C SER A 172 -12.87 -8.78 -4.78
N ASP A 173 -11.55 -8.62 -4.73
CA ASP A 173 -10.63 -9.25 -3.79
C ASP A 173 -10.32 -8.36 -2.57
N VAL A 174 -11.31 -7.55 -2.18
CA VAL A 174 -11.23 -6.72 -0.97
C VAL A 174 -12.25 -7.16 0.06
N ILE A 175 -11.86 -7.05 1.33
CA ILE A 175 -12.73 -7.29 2.48
C ILE A 175 -12.73 -6.07 3.36
N LYS A 176 -13.89 -5.81 3.99
CA LYS A 176 -13.99 -4.80 5.03
C LYS A 176 -13.66 -5.43 6.37
N VAL A 177 -12.67 -4.89 7.08
CA VAL A 177 -12.16 -5.44 8.35
C VAL A 177 -12.19 -4.38 9.43
N GLY A 178 -12.70 -4.74 10.62
CA GLY A 178 -12.60 -3.91 11.83
C GLY A 178 -11.15 -3.68 12.23
N VAL A 179 -10.85 -2.58 12.92
CA VAL A 179 -9.45 -2.25 13.24
C VAL A 179 -8.89 -3.12 14.36
N GLU A 180 -9.78 -3.54 15.25
CA GLU A 180 -9.50 -4.47 16.33
C GLU A 180 -9.10 -5.84 15.76
N ASP A 181 -9.85 -6.34 14.77
CA ASP A 181 -9.54 -7.61 14.10
C ASP A 181 -8.24 -7.51 13.29
N LEU A 182 -7.95 -6.35 12.70
CA LEU A 182 -6.73 -6.15 11.92
C LEU A 182 -5.48 -6.20 12.82
N ALA A 183 -5.47 -5.47 13.93
CA ALA A 183 -4.30 -5.39 14.80
C ALA A 183 -3.98 -6.74 15.47
N VAL A 184 -5.00 -7.53 15.82
CA VAL A 184 -4.81 -8.88 16.35
C VAL A 184 -4.11 -9.78 15.34
N ASN A 185 -4.46 -9.69 14.06
CA ASN A 185 -3.88 -10.51 12.99
C ASN A 185 -2.48 -10.05 12.56
N LEU A 186 -2.18 -8.74 12.65
CA LEU A 186 -0.84 -8.20 12.36
C LEU A 186 0.20 -8.59 13.42
N GLY A 187 -0.23 -9.00 14.62
CA GLY A 187 0.64 -9.54 15.67
C GLY A 187 1.16 -10.96 15.40
N TRP A 188 0.83 -11.60 14.28
CA TRP A 188 1.13 -13.01 14.03
C TRP A 188 2.28 -13.29 13.06
N ALA A 189 3.03 -12.28 12.61
CA ALA A 189 4.24 -12.51 11.82
C ALA A 189 5.49 -12.60 12.71
N CYS A 190 5.51 -13.55 13.64
CA CYS A 190 6.77 -14.11 14.11
C CYS A 190 7.08 -15.27 13.16
N PRO A 191 8.20 -15.28 12.43
CA PRO A 191 8.61 -16.48 11.71
C PRO A 191 8.80 -17.58 12.76
N ASP A 192 8.03 -18.66 12.63
CA ASP A 192 8.38 -19.90 13.30
C ASP A 192 9.83 -20.21 12.91
N GLU A 193 10.70 -20.33 13.91
CA GLU A 193 12.02 -20.90 13.73
C GLU A 193 11.81 -22.29 13.14
N GLU A 194 12.08 -22.44 11.83
CA GLU A 194 12.27 -23.76 11.25
C GLU A 194 13.46 -24.38 11.97
N VAL A 195 13.13 -25.22 12.96
CA VAL A 195 14.07 -26.15 13.57
C VAL A 195 14.58 -27.04 12.44
N ALA A 196 15.82 -26.81 12.04
CA ALA A 196 16.55 -27.72 11.18
C ALA A 196 16.65 -29.07 11.93
N GLU A 197 15.94 -30.08 11.43
CA GLU A 197 16.15 -31.46 11.83
C GLU A 197 17.53 -31.89 11.34
N ASP A 198 18.49 -32.02 12.26
CA ASP A 198 19.77 -32.69 12.04
C ASP A 198 19.50 -34.19 11.83
N ASP A 199 19.66 -34.66 10.60
CA ASP A 199 19.59 -36.08 10.26
C ASP A 199 20.97 -36.73 10.51
N GLU A 200 21.19 -37.19 11.74
CA GLU A 200 22.33 -38.04 12.11
C GLU A 200 22.20 -39.42 11.45
N THR A 201 23.02 -39.70 10.44
CA THR A 201 23.25 -41.06 9.93
C THR A 201 24.52 -41.66 10.53
N SER A 202 24.35 -42.42 11.62
CA SER A 202 25.41 -43.25 12.23
C SER A 202 25.49 -44.62 11.56
N TYR A 203 26.63 -44.96 10.97
CA TYR A 203 27.11 -46.35 10.93
C TYR A 203 28.61 -46.41 11.26
N ASN A 204 28.89 -46.94 12.45
CA ASN A 204 30.21 -47.31 12.94
C ASN A 204 30.84 -48.41 12.09
N GLN A 205 32.15 -48.32 11.84
CA GLN A 205 32.98 -49.50 11.60
C GLN A 205 34.26 -49.46 12.43
N THR A 206 34.29 -50.41 13.37
CA THR A 206 35.28 -50.69 14.40
C THR A 206 36.63 -51.13 13.83
N THR A 207 37.72 -50.50 14.30
CA THR A 207 39.08 -51.06 14.28
C THR A 207 39.21 -52.19 15.29
N ARG A 208 39.47 -53.41 14.82
CA ARG A 208 40.52 -54.29 15.36
C ARG A 208 40.92 -55.35 14.33
#